data_AF-A0A3R9V0K8-F1
#
_entry.id   AF-A0A3R9V0K8-F1
#
_cell.length_a   1.000
_cell.length_b   1.000
_cell.length_c   1.000
_cell.angle_alpha   90.00
_cell.angle_beta   90.00
_cell.angle_gamma   90.00
#
_symmetry.space_group_name_H-M   'P 1'
#
loop_
_entity.id
_entity.type
_entity.pdbx_description
1 polymer ?
#
loop_
_entity_poly.entity_id
_entity_poly.type
_entity_poly.pdbx_seq_one_letter_code
_entity_poly.pdbx_strand_id
1 'polypeptide(L)'
;MKYTEFKQLHMYRQAEHLLRHGHLLAERRQDSFRLRLFALGDFYAEEWCEWDETRILFIHLFQHPTGLHEYLEAIRLPKELGAR
;
A
#
# COMPACT_ATOMS: atom_id res chain seq x y z
N MET A 1 -0.79 1.62 13.99
CA MET A 1 -1.99 0.77 14.14
C MET A 1 -1.61 -0.65 13.79
N LYS A 2 -2.07 -1.67 14.52
CA LYS A 2 -1.74 -3.07 14.21
C LYS A 2 -2.63 -3.61 13.08
N TYR A 3 -2.17 -4.66 12.39
CA TYR A 3 -2.89 -5.31 11.30
C TYR A 3 -4.37 -5.61 11.62
N THR A 4 -4.64 -6.20 12.79
CA THR A 4 -5.99 -6.61 13.18
C THR A 4 -6.95 -5.44 13.37
N GLU A 5 -6.45 -4.33 13.90
CA GLU A 5 -7.22 -3.10 14.10
C GLU A 5 -7.49 -2.43 12.74
N PHE A 6 -6.47 -2.37 11.88
CA PHE A 6 -6.59 -1.80 10.54
C PHE A 6 -7.62 -2.55 9.69
N LYS A 7 -7.60 -3.89 9.74
CA LYS A 7 -8.52 -4.75 8.99
C LYS A 7 -9.99 -4.54 9.36
N GLN A 8 -10.29 -4.05 10.56
CA GLN A 8 -11.66 -3.77 11.01
C GLN A 8 -12.19 -2.40 10.57
N LEU A 9 -11.32 -1.51 10.07
CA LEU A 9 -11.75 -0.21 9.59
C LEU A 9 -12.53 -0.34 8.29
N HIS A 10 -13.53 0.54 8.12
CA HIS A 10 -14.17 0.73 6.82
C HIS A 10 -13.15 1.20 5.79
N MET A 11 -13.29 0.76 4.53
CA MET A 11 -12.32 0.99 3.45
C MET A 11 -11.90 2.46 3.29
N TYR A 12 -12.85 3.40 3.40
CA TYR A 12 -12.53 4.84 3.36
C TYR A 12 -11.58 5.28 4.49
N ARG A 13 -11.79 4.77 5.72
CA ARG A 13 -10.90 5.04 6.86
C ARG A 13 -9.56 4.35 6.73
N GLN A 14 -9.52 3.16 6.12
CA GLN A 14 -8.26 2.51 5.77
C GLN A 14 -7.46 3.39 4.82
N ALA A 15 -8.05 3.85 3.72
CA ALA A 15 -7.37 4.72 2.76
C ALA A 15 -6.91 6.05 3.36
N GLU A 16 -7.76 6.73 4.14
CA GLU A 16 -7.32 7.94 4.87
C GLU A 16 -6.14 7.64 5.80
N HIS A 17 -6.15 6.49 6.47
CA HIS A 17 -5.06 6.09 7.35
C HIS A 17 -3.77 5.78 6.57
N LEU A 18 -3.87 5.12 5.41
CA LEU A 18 -2.73 4.89 4.51
C LEU A 18 -2.12 6.21 4.05
N LEU A 19 -2.93 7.18 3.64
CA LEU A 19 -2.47 8.48 3.18
C LEU A 19 -1.80 9.32 4.27
N ARG A 20 -2.30 9.22 5.51
CA ARG A 20 -1.79 10.02 6.64
C ARG A 20 -0.62 9.38 7.37
N HIS A 21 -0.59 8.04 7.44
CA HIS A 21 0.32 7.31 8.32
C HIS A 21 1.12 6.21 7.62
N GLY A 22 0.74 5.82 6.40
CA GLY A 22 1.48 4.86 5.60
C GLY A 22 2.72 5.48 4.96
N HIS A 23 3.78 4.69 4.83
CA HIS A 23 4.95 5.06 4.06
C HIS A 23 4.80 4.49 2.64
N LEU A 24 4.60 5.37 1.64
CA LEU A 24 4.47 4.94 0.24
C LEU A 24 5.79 4.31 -0.23
N LEU A 25 5.74 3.03 -0.60
CA LEU A 25 6.87 2.27 -1.13
C LEU A 25 6.92 2.27 -2.65
N ALA A 26 5.76 2.17 -3.29
CA ALA A 26 5.67 2.09 -4.73
C ALA A 26 4.30 2.57 -5.22
N GLU A 27 4.29 3.07 -6.45
CA GLU A 27 3.09 3.34 -7.22
C GLU A 27 3.28 2.71 -8.61
N ARG A 28 2.26 2.01 -9.10
CA ARG A 28 2.21 1.54 -10.48
C ARG A 28 0.85 1.82 -11.11
N ARG A 29 0.87 2.06 -12.41
CA ARG A 29 -0.33 2.10 -13.23
C ARG A 29 -0.51 0.74 -13.91
N GLN A 30 -1.70 0.19 -13.79
CA GLN A 30 -2.11 -1.02 -14.51
C GLN A 30 -3.42 -0.72 -15.21
N ASP A 31 -3.36 -0.58 -16.54
CA ASP A 31 -4.49 -0.16 -17.38
C ASP A 31 -5.15 1.14 -16.87
N SER A 32 -6.40 1.04 -16.42
CA SER A 32 -7.22 2.12 -15.85
C SER A 32 -7.11 2.22 -14.32
N PHE A 33 -6.20 1.49 -13.69
CA PHE A 33 -6.03 1.45 -12.25
C PHE A 33 -4.68 2.02 -11.80
N ARG A 34 -4.72 2.70 -10.67
CA ARG A 34 -3.55 3.13 -9.90
C ARG A 34 -3.43 2.26 -8.66
N LEU A 35 -2.28 1.64 -8.50
CA LEU A 35 -1.97 0.77 -7.36
C LEU A 35 -0.89 1.46 -6.54
N ARG A 36 -1.16 1.64 -5.25
CA ARG A 36 -0.23 2.27 -4.31
C ARG A 36 0.08 1.30 -3.18
N LEU A 37 1.35 0.96 -3.01
CA LEU A 37 1.83 0.10 -1.94
C LEU A 37 2.40 0.95 -0.81
N PHE A 38 1.94 0.71 0.41
CA PHE A 38 2.34 1.38 1.63
C PHE A 38 2.90 0.39 2.64
N ALA A 39 3.91 0.78 3.40
CA ALA A 39 4.31 0.11 4.64
C ALA A 39 3.63 0.77 5.84
N LEU A 40 3.04 -0.03 6.73
CA LEU A 40 2.44 0.40 7.99
C LEU A 40 2.97 -0.47 9.13
N GLY A 41 4.12 -0.09 9.67
CA GLY A 41 4.73 -0.80 10.80
C GLY A 41 5.06 -2.26 10.46
N ASP A 42 4.21 -3.18 10.88
CA ASP A 42 4.38 -4.64 10.78
C ASP A 42 3.65 -5.28 9.58
N PHE A 43 3.01 -4.50 8.71
CA PHE A 43 2.33 -5.01 7.51
C PHE A 43 2.36 -4.02 6.34
N TYR A 44 1.86 -4.46 5.19
CA TYR A 44 1.79 -3.68 3.96
C TYR A 44 0.35 -3.49 3.49
N ALA A 45 0.05 -2.24 3.15
CA ALA A 45 -1.13 -1.66 2.51
C ALA A 45 -1.08 -1.60 0.99
N GLU A 46 -1.91 -2.31 0.21
CA GLU A 46 -2.03 -2.02 -1.22
C GLU A 46 -3.40 -1.47 -1.56
N GLU A 47 -3.42 -0.22 -1.96
CA GLU A 47 -4.62 0.49 -2.35
C GLU A 47 -4.79 0.46 -3.86
N TRP A 48 -5.98 0.06 -4.31
CA TRP A 48 -6.40 0.08 -5.71
C TRP A 48 -7.40 1.20 -5.92
N CYS A 49 -7.03 2.15 -6.78
CA CYS A 49 -7.90 3.22 -7.23
C CYS A 49 -8.08 3.14 -8.74
N GLU A 50 -9.18 3.66 -9.26
CA GLU A 50 -9.21 4.02 -10.68
C GLU A 50 -8.23 5.19 -10.94
N TRP A 51 -7.62 5.23 -12.13
CA TRP A 51 -6.54 6.18 -12.44
C TRP A 51 -7.05 7.64 -12.49
N ASP A 52 -8.25 7.82 -13.07
CA ASP A 52 -8.89 9.12 -13.25
C ASP A 52 -9.98 9.42 -12.20
N GLU A 53 -10.27 8.48 -11.29
CA GLU A 53 -11.18 8.70 -10.17
C GLU A 53 -10.47 8.58 -8.82
N THR A 54 -10.93 9.33 -7.83
CA THR A 54 -10.50 9.14 -6.43
C THR A 54 -11.18 7.92 -5.77
N ARG A 55 -11.83 7.08 -6.58
CA ARG A 55 -12.62 5.94 -6.11
C ARG A 55 -11.70 4.78 -5.78
N ILE A 56 -11.61 4.48 -4.49
CA ILE A 56 -10.94 3.27 -4.00
C ILE A 56 -11.85 2.08 -4.29
N LEU A 57 -11.30 1.06 -4.94
CA LEU A 57 -12.01 -0.18 -5.26
C LEU A 57 -11.88 -1.17 -4.10
N PHE A 58 -10.66 -1.38 -3.62
CA PHE A 58 -10.34 -2.24 -2.50
C PHE A 58 -8.94 -1.96 -1.95
N ILE A 59 -8.67 -2.52 -0.77
CA ILE A 59 -7.35 -2.48 -0.13
C ILE A 59 -6.95 -3.91 0.23
N HIS A 60 -5.82 -4.34 -0.30
CA HIS A 60 -5.20 -5.63 0.04
C HIS A 60 -4.18 -5.46 1.15
N LEU A 61 -4.18 -6.38 2.12
CA LEU A 61 -3.26 -6.37 3.25
C LEU A 61 -2.29 -7.56 3.15
N PHE A 62 -1.00 -7.30 3.31
CA PHE A 62 0.03 -8.32 3.33
C PHE A 62 0.80 -8.29 4.65
N GLN A 63 0.92 -9.43 5.32
CA GLN A 63 1.78 -9.58 6.51
C GLN A 63 3.16 -10.17 6.16
N HIS A 64 3.29 -10.77 4.98
CA HIS A 64 4.51 -11.43 4.55
C HIS A 64 5.07 -10.78 3.27
N PRO A 65 6.40 -10.58 3.19
CA PRO A 65 7.06 -9.99 2.01
C PRO A 65 6.93 -10.86 0.74
N THR A 66 6.52 -12.12 0.86
CA THR A 66 6.32 -13.01 -0.29
C THR A 66 5.24 -12.49 -1.25
N GLY A 67 4.23 -11.78 -0.76
CA GLY A 67 3.24 -11.09 -1.60
C GLY A 67 3.79 -9.83 -2.29
N LEU A 68 4.98 -9.36 -1.90
CA LEU A 68 5.60 -8.16 -2.46
C LEU A 68 6.49 -8.46 -3.66
N HIS A 69 6.64 -9.73 -4.08
CA HIS A 69 7.60 -10.09 -5.12
C HIS A 69 7.33 -9.38 -6.46
N GLU A 70 6.06 -9.28 -6.86
CA GLU A 70 5.65 -8.50 -8.05
C GLU A 70 5.87 -6.99 -7.88
N TYR A 71 5.94 -6.51 -6.64
CA TYR A 71 6.27 -5.13 -6.33
C TYR A 71 7.76 -4.89 -6.27
N LEU A 72 8.61 -5.87 -5.94
CA LEU A 72 10.06 -5.67 -5.81
C LEU A 72 10.71 -5.15 -7.10
N GLU A 73 10.16 -5.48 -8.27
CA GLU A 73 10.62 -4.93 -9.55
C GLU A 73 10.20 -3.46 -9.76
N ALA A 74 9.09 -3.04 -9.16
CA ALA A 74 8.52 -1.70 -9.26
C ALA A 74 8.85 -0.78 -8.06
N ILE A 75 9.24 -1.37 -6.92
CA ILE A 75 9.59 -0.65 -5.69
C ILE A 75 10.95 0.00 -5.94
N ARG A 76 10.93 1.31 -6.19
CA ARG A 76 12.10 2.16 -5.97
C ARG A 76 12.24 2.36 -4.47
N LEU A 77 12.92 1.43 -3.81
CA LEU A 77 13.28 1.61 -2.40
C LEU A 77 14.00 2.95 -2.27
N PRO A 78 13.56 3.86 -1.38
CA PRO A 78 14.35 5.02 -1.02
C PRO A 78 15.73 4.51 -0.59
N LYS A 79 16.81 5.06 -1.19
CA LYS A 79 18.21 4.63 -0.94
C LYS A 79 18.59 4.60 0.55
N GLU A 80 17.79 5.21 1.42
CA GLU A 80 18.04 5.37 2.85
C GLU A 80 17.74 4.12 3.70
N LEU A 81 17.09 3.09 3.15
CA LEU A 81 16.82 1.82 3.89
C LEU A 81 17.89 0.73 3.67
N GLY A 82 18.97 1.03 2.93
CA GLY A 82 20.00 0.08 2.52
C GLY A 82 21.38 0.28 3.15
N ALA A 83 21.48 0.91 4.32
CA ALA A 83 22.75 1.07 5.02
C ALA A 83 22.70 0.46 6.43
N ARG A 84 22.99 -0.83 6.51
CA ARG A 84 23.72 -1.41 7.63
C ARG A 84 24.65 -2.50 7.11
#